data_AF-A0AAD6WUC3-F1
#
_entry.id   AF-A0AAD6WUC3-F1
#
_cell.length_a   1.000
_cell.length_b   1.000
_cell.length_c   1.000
_cell.angle_alpha   90.00
_cell.angle_beta   90.00
_cell.angle_gamma   90.00
#
_symmetry.space_group_name_H-M   'P 1'
#
loop_
_entity.id
_entity.type
_entity.pdbx_description
1 polymer ?
#
loop_
_entity_poly.entity_id
_entity_poly.type
_entity_poly.pdbx_seq_one_letter_code
_entity_poly.pdbx_strand_id
1 'polypeptide(L)'
;CSDCLQAPLLCRQCWVNKHTTMPTHWAFVWNKHERFLREVRLQSTVAIRLGHNGEGCPDAPVAHSFTLVDQNGIHATAIAFCGCKTETSPEGKKHSLSQYEQLTQAGIFPGSVKDPGTGYTLDLLEYHRQQRNQGKGSVYNFVLVLQRQAD
;
A
#
# COMPACT_ATOMS: atom_id res chain seq x y z
N CYS A 1 12.94 8.82 -4.78
CA CYS A 1 12.00 7.72 -5.04
C CYS A 1 12.71 6.79 -5.98
N SER A 2 12.79 5.50 -5.66
CA SER A 2 13.45 4.50 -6.51
C SER A 2 12.54 4.03 -7.65
N ASP A 3 11.23 4.03 -7.45
CA ASP A 3 10.27 3.54 -8.45
C ASP A 3 9.82 4.60 -9.46
N CYS A 4 9.80 5.88 -9.08
CA CYS A 4 9.40 6.94 -10.01
C CYS A 4 10.50 7.22 -11.04
N LEU A 5 10.13 7.17 -12.32
CA LEU A 5 10.97 7.66 -13.40
C LEU A 5 11.21 9.17 -13.23
N GLN A 6 12.49 9.60 -13.26
CA GLN A 6 12.90 11.00 -13.09
C GLN A 6 12.46 11.63 -11.76
N ALA A 7 12.52 10.88 -10.66
CA ALA A 7 12.19 11.39 -9.33
C ALA A 7 13.13 12.55 -8.91
N PRO A 8 12.61 13.74 -8.55
CA PRO A 8 13.43 14.79 -7.99
C PRO A 8 13.88 14.43 -6.56
N LEU A 9 14.97 15.06 -6.11
CA LEU A 9 15.33 15.08 -4.69
C LEU A 9 14.28 15.89 -3.93
N LEU A 10 13.66 15.28 -2.94
CA LEU A 10 12.60 15.88 -2.13
C LEU A 10 12.95 15.76 -0.65
N CYS A 11 12.52 16.73 0.15
CA CYS A 11 12.48 16.53 1.59
C CYS A 11 11.45 15.43 1.94
N ARG A 12 11.52 14.91 3.16
CA ARG A 12 10.62 13.84 3.63
C ARG A 12 9.14 14.18 3.43
N GLN A 13 8.73 15.40 3.78
CA GLN A 13 7.32 15.80 3.69
C GLN A 13 6.85 15.92 2.23
N CYS A 14 7.64 16.55 1.36
CA CYS A 14 7.34 16.63 -0.06
C CYS A 14 7.28 15.26 -0.71
N TRP A 15 8.14 14.32 -0.29
CA TRP A 15 8.08 12.94 -0.75
C TRP A 15 6.77 12.28 -0.33
N VAL A 16 6.39 12.35 0.95
CA VAL A 16 5.13 11.76 1.44
C VAL A 16 3.93 12.32 0.68
N ASN A 17 3.81 13.65 0.57
CA ASN A 17 2.69 14.30 -0.11
C ASN A 17 2.59 13.90 -1.59
N LYS A 18 3.73 13.73 -2.28
CA LYS A 18 3.76 13.34 -3.70
C LYS A 18 3.42 11.86 -3.91
N HIS A 19 3.63 11.01 -2.92
CA HIS A 19 3.41 9.56 -3.01
C HIS A 19 2.11 9.10 -2.34
N THR A 20 1.24 10.01 -1.92
CA THR A 20 -0.02 9.72 -1.23
C THR A 20 -0.85 8.61 -1.91
N THR A 21 -0.90 8.60 -3.25
CA THR A 21 -1.60 7.59 -4.07
C THR A 21 -0.70 6.49 -4.64
N MET A 22 0.60 6.51 -4.34
CA MET A 22 1.58 5.49 -4.75
C MET A 22 2.27 4.92 -3.50
N PRO A 23 1.52 4.20 -2.65
CA PRO A 23 1.97 3.96 -1.29
C PRO A 23 3.10 2.95 -1.12
N THR A 24 3.33 2.17 -2.16
CA THR A 24 4.32 1.08 -2.20
C THR A 24 5.67 1.55 -2.70
N HIS A 25 5.81 2.80 -3.15
CA HIS A 25 7.11 3.30 -3.62
C HIS A 25 8.15 3.39 -2.49
N TRP A 26 9.37 3.02 -2.82
CA TRP A 26 10.55 3.08 -2.00
C TRP A 26 11.31 4.41 -2.16
N ALA A 27 12.06 4.78 -1.13
CA ALA A 27 12.86 5.99 -1.12
C ALA A 27 14.31 5.68 -0.76
N PHE A 28 15.25 6.10 -1.59
CA PHE A 28 16.63 6.23 -1.17
C PHE A 28 16.80 7.44 -0.26
N VAL A 29 17.26 7.19 0.96
CA VAL A 29 17.58 8.22 1.96
C VAL A 29 19.07 8.13 2.29
N TRP A 30 19.72 9.28 2.31
CA TRP A 30 21.12 9.36 2.71
C TRP A 30 21.27 9.05 4.21
N ASN A 31 21.92 7.94 4.53
CA ASN A 31 22.28 7.61 5.90
C ASN A 31 23.60 8.32 6.25
N LYS A 32 23.51 9.34 7.11
CA LYS A 32 24.69 10.12 7.54
C LYS A 32 25.70 9.27 8.34
N HIS A 33 25.23 8.29 9.11
CA HIS A 33 26.08 7.46 9.97
C HIS A 33 26.88 6.47 9.14
N GLU A 34 26.19 5.78 8.22
CA GLU A 34 26.79 4.72 7.42
C GLU A 34 27.42 5.23 6.11
N ARG A 35 27.18 6.51 5.77
CA ARG A 35 27.71 7.22 4.59
C ARG A 35 27.34 6.57 3.26
N PHE A 36 26.14 5.98 3.18
CA PHE A 36 25.57 5.45 1.94
C PHE A 36 24.07 5.73 1.82
N LEU A 37 23.51 5.55 0.61
CA LEU A 37 22.07 5.63 0.36
C LEU A 37 21.39 4.33 0.78
N ARG A 38 20.43 4.43 1.68
CA ARG A 38 19.62 3.29 2.12
C ARG A 38 18.24 3.38 1.51
N GLU A 39 17.75 2.28 0.94
CA GLU A 39 16.37 2.17 0.54
C GLU A 39 15.49 2.03 1.78
N VAL A 40 14.48 2.88 1.90
CA VAL A 40 13.55 2.89 3.02
C VAL A 40 12.16 3.23 2.53
N ARG A 41 11.15 2.60 3.12
CA ARG A 41 9.77 3.03 2.92
C ARG A 41 9.47 4.20 3.83
N LEU A 42 9.49 5.42 3.29
CA LEU A 42 9.13 6.62 4.07
C LEU A 42 7.65 6.64 4.45
N GLN A 43 6.80 5.98 3.66
CA GLN A 43 5.39 5.77 4.01
C GLN A 43 5.15 4.84 5.20
N SER A 44 6.13 4.07 5.68
CA SER A 44 5.95 3.34 6.94
C SER A 44 5.61 4.27 8.12
N THR A 45 5.91 5.56 7.99
CA THR A 45 5.63 6.58 9.00
C THR A 45 4.33 7.36 8.81
N VAL A 46 3.59 7.09 7.72
CA VAL A 46 2.29 7.71 7.45
C VAL A 46 1.37 6.63 6.90
N ALA A 47 0.28 6.35 7.60
CA ALA A 47 -0.65 5.28 7.20
C ALA A 47 -1.15 5.47 5.77
N ILE A 48 -1.36 4.35 5.06
CA ILE A 48 -2.09 4.33 3.79
C ILE A 48 -3.53 4.74 4.09
N ARG A 49 -3.98 5.86 3.54
CA ARG A 49 -5.33 6.39 3.75
C ARG A 49 -6.24 5.89 2.65
N LEU A 50 -7.30 5.17 3.02
CA LEU A 50 -8.32 4.72 2.08
C LEU A 50 -9.39 5.79 1.89
N GLY A 51 -9.94 5.84 0.67
CA GLY A 51 -10.85 6.90 0.28
C GLY A 51 -10.15 8.25 0.07
N HIS A 52 -10.93 9.28 -0.25
CA HIS A 52 -10.49 10.67 -0.43
C HIS A 52 -9.22 10.86 -1.28
N ASN A 53 -8.95 9.97 -2.24
CA ASN A 53 -7.73 9.98 -3.04
C ASN A 53 -6.42 10.03 -2.20
N GLY A 54 -6.45 9.40 -1.02
CA GLY A 54 -5.36 9.36 -0.06
C GLY A 54 -5.21 10.61 0.83
N GLU A 55 -6.10 11.59 0.69
CA GLU A 55 -6.20 12.69 1.66
C GLU A 55 -6.68 12.20 3.03
N GLY A 56 -6.47 13.03 4.05
CA GLY A 56 -6.95 12.73 5.41
C GLY A 56 -8.47 12.71 5.47
N CYS A 57 -9.06 11.57 5.86
CA CYS A 57 -10.47 11.50 6.21
C CYS A 57 -10.68 12.10 7.63
N PRO A 58 -11.54 13.12 7.80
CA PRO A 58 -11.81 13.72 9.12
C PRO A 58 -12.43 12.71 10.11
N ASP A 59 -13.16 11.73 9.58
CA ASP A 59 -13.87 10.72 10.35
C ASP A 59 -13.10 9.39 10.43
N ALA A 60 -11.84 9.34 10.00
CA ALA A 60 -11.06 8.11 10.01
C ALA A 60 -10.90 7.56 11.44
N PRO A 61 -11.16 6.28 11.69
CA PRO A 61 -10.68 5.62 12.89
C PRO A 61 -9.15 5.62 12.94
N VAL A 62 -8.61 5.28 14.11
CA VAL A 62 -7.16 5.15 14.32
C VAL A 62 -6.58 4.14 13.35
N ALA A 63 -5.49 4.53 12.69
CA ALA A 63 -4.75 3.63 11.81
C ALA A 63 -4.14 2.48 12.60
N HIS A 64 -4.14 1.27 12.03
CA HIS A 64 -3.52 0.11 12.65
C HIS A 64 -2.51 -0.55 11.73
N SER A 65 -1.63 -1.38 12.31
CA SER A 65 -0.61 -2.12 11.59
C SER A 65 -1.22 -2.94 10.45
N PHE A 66 -0.53 -2.93 9.32
CA PHE A 66 -0.96 -3.59 8.10
C PHE A 66 0.25 -4.02 7.28
N THR A 67 0.17 -5.19 6.64
CA THR A 67 1.16 -5.64 5.66
C THR A 67 0.57 -5.52 4.27
N LEU A 68 1.13 -4.66 3.42
CA LEU A 68 0.75 -4.58 2.02
C LEU A 68 1.80 -5.29 1.18
N VAL A 69 1.37 -6.28 0.38
CA VAL A 69 2.25 -6.98 -0.55
C VAL A 69 2.00 -6.43 -1.94
N ASP A 70 3.06 -5.99 -2.61
CA ASP A 70 3.04 -5.45 -3.96
C ASP A 70 4.18 -6.04 -4.80
N GLN A 71 4.17 -5.79 -6.11
CA GLN A 71 5.17 -6.30 -7.06
C GLN A 71 6.60 -5.83 -6.78
N ASN A 72 6.76 -4.75 -6.01
CA ASN A 72 8.05 -4.21 -5.60
C ASN A 72 8.42 -4.57 -4.15
N GLY A 73 7.69 -5.49 -3.51
CA GLY A 73 8.08 -6.09 -2.25
C GLY A 73 6.96 -6.22 -1.21
N ILE A 74 7.34 -6.70 -0.03
CA ILE A 74 6.47 -6.80 1.14
C ILE A 74 6.66 -5.56 2.02
N HIS A 75 5.56 -4.87 2.32
CA HIS A 75 5.61 -3.59 3.00
C HIS A 75 4.92 -3.61 4.37
N ALA A 76 5.70 -3.49 5.43
CA ALA A 76 5.18 -3.23 6.78
C ALA A 76 4.75 -1.75 6.92
N THR A 77 3.51 -1.49 7.33
CA THR A 77 2.94 -0.14 7.43
C THR A 77 1.74 -0.08 8.37
N ALA A 78 0.98 1.01 8.29
CA ALA A 78 -0.32 1.16 8.87
C ALA A 78 -1.34 1.52 7.78
N ILE A 79 -2.60 1.20 8.03
CA ILE A 79 -3.71 1.57 7.15
C ILE A 79 -4.76 2.35 7.94
N ALA A 80 -5.31 3.40 7.33
CA ALA A 80 -6.38 4.22 7.86
C ALA A 80 -7.61 4.07 6.95
N PHE A 81 -8.67 3.48 7.48
CA PHE A 81 -9.95 3.37 6.78
C PHE A 81 -10.68 4.71 6.76
N CYS A 82 -11.49 4.94 5.74
CA CYS A 82 -12.44 6.04 5.72
C CYS A 82 -13.63 5.73 6.64
N GLY A 83 -14.00 6.70 7.47
CA GLY A 83 -15.20 6.64 8.33
C GLY A 83 -16.39 7.42 7.79
N CYS A 84 -16.28 8.05 6.63
CA CYS A 84 -17.37 8.78 6.03
C CYS A 84 -18.51 7.84 5.63
N LYS A 85 -19.74 8.32 5.80
CA LYS A 85 -20.95 7.60 5.38
C LYS A 85 -21.37 8.09 3.99
N THR A 86 -21.38 7.20 3.01
CA THR A 86 -21.76 7.54 1.63
C THR A 86 -23.28 7.52 1.46
N GLU A 87 -23.80 8.33 0.54
CA GLU A 87 -25.23 8.41 0.23
C GLU A 87 -25.71 7.32 -0.74
N THR A 88 -24.84 6.38 -1.11
CA THR A 88 -25.01 5.50 -2.28
C THR A 88 -26.04 4.36 -2.13
N SER A 89 -26.87 4.37 -1.08
CA SER A 89 -27.99 3.44 -1.02
C SER A 89 -29.16 3.95 -1.87
N PRO A 90 -29.77 3.12 -2.73
CA PRO A 90 -31.04 3.43 -3.42
C PRO A 90 -32.16 3.90 -2.47
N GLU A 91 -32.02 3.63 -1.17
CA GLU A 91 -32.98 3.94 -0.11
C GLU A 91 -32.68 5.27 0.62
N GLY A 92 -31.66 6.04 0.17
CA GLY A 92 -31.27 7.32 0.79
C GLY A 92 -30.65 7.18 2.18
N LYS A 93 -30.28 5.96 2.59
CA LYS A 93 -29.60 5.70 3.87
C LYS A 93 -28.09 5.89 3.74
N LYS A 94 -27.53 6.71 4.62
CA LYS A 94 -26.08 6.88 4.78
C LYS A 94 -25.45 5.58 5.28
N HIS A 95 -24.65 4.91 4.45
CA HIS A 95 -23.96 3.67 4.80
C HIS A 95 -22.44 3.88 4.82
N SER A 96 -21.75 3.26 5.77
CA SER A 96 -20.28 3.25 5.79
C SER A 96 -19.79 2.00 5.07
N LEU A 97 -18.90 2.15 4.10
CA LEU A 97 -18.28 1.00 3.44
C LEU A 97 -17.53 0.14 4.47
N SER A 98 -17.69 -1.18 4.37
CA SER A 98 -16.91 -2.14 5.12
C SER A 98 -15.42 -2.06 4.76
N GLN A 99 -14.55 -2.55 5.65
CA GLN A 99 -13.11 -2.59 5.39
C GLN A 99 -12.76 -3.35 4.10
N TYR A 100 -13.46 -4.45 3.84
CA TYR A 100 -13.33 -5.23 2.61
C TYR A 100 -13.65 -4.40 1.36
N GLU A 101 -14.76 -3.67 1.37
CA GLU A 101 -15.17 -2.82 0.24
C GLU A 101 -14.16 -1.68 0.00
N GLN A 102 -13.66 -1.04 1.07
CA GLN A 102 -12.68 0.03 0.94
C GLN A 102 -11.34 -0.47 0.38
N LEU A 103 -10.88 -1.64 0.81
CA LEU A 103 -9.66 -2.27 0.29
C LEU A 103 -9.81 -2.62 -1.19
N THR A 104 -10.92 -3.26 -1.55
CA THR A 104 -11.17 -3.67 -2.94
C THR A 104 -11.35 -2.48 -3.87
N GLN A 105 -12.00 -1.39 -3.43
CA GLN A 105 -12.05 -0.13 -4.17
C GLN A 105 -10.66 0.51 -4.36
N ALA A 106 -9.74 0.32 -3.42
CA ALA A 106 -8.36 0.78 -3.51
C ALA A 106 -7.44 -0.19 -4.31
N GLY A 107 -7.98 -1.24 -4.92
CA GLY A 107 -7.19 -2.22 -5.66
C GLY A 107 -6.37 -3.15 -4.77
N ILE A 108 -6.82 -3.38 -3.53
CA ILE A 108 -6.17 -4.25 -2.56
C ILE A 108 -7.10 -5.42 -2.24
N PHE A 109 -6.65 -6.64 -2.54
CA PHE A 109 -7.33 -7.86 -2.12
C PHE A 109 -6.92 -8.22 -0.69
N PRO A 110 -7.88 -8.32 0.26
CA PRO A 110 -7.55 -8.62 1.65
C PRO A 110 -7.19 -10.09 1.86
N GLY A 111 -6.25 -10.35 2.76
CA GLY A 111 -5.94 -11.72 3.22
C GLY A 111 -6.99 -12.33 4.15
N SER A 112 -7.91 -11.51 4.69
CA SER A 112 -9.01 -11.92 5.56
C SER A 112 -10.19 -10.97 5.38
N VAL A 113 -11.43 -11.49 5.40
CA VAL A 113 -12.64 -10.67 5.20
C VAL A 113 -13.03 -9.90 6.47
N LYS A 114 -12.86 -10.51 7.65
CA LYS A 114 -13.37 -9.94 8.92
C LYS A 114 -12.41 -8.92 9.55
N ASP A 115 -11.12 -9.20 9.47
CA ASP A 115 -10.06 -8.39 10.09
C ASP A 115 -8.80 -8.50 9.22
N PRO A 116 -8.68 -7.66 8.18
CA PRO A 116 -7.57 -7.70 7.25
C PRO A 116 -6.31 -7.06 7.88
N GLY A 117 -5.40 -7.91 8.39
CA GLY A 117 -4.05 -7.49 8.77
C GLY A 117 -3.05 -7.46 7.60
N THR A 118 -3.41 -8.09 6.48
CA THR A 118 -2.58 -8.20 5.27
C THR A 118 -3.44 -7.96 4.04
N GLY A 119 -2.89 -7.29 3.04
CA GLY A 119 -3.50 -7.12 1.72
C GLY A 119 -2.49 -7.34 0.59
N TYR A 120 -3.00 -7.68 -0.57
CA TYR A 120 -2.24 -7.93 -1.80
C TYR A 120 -2.75 -6.98 -2.88
N THR A 121 -1.89 -6.24 -3.55
CA THR A 121 -2.34 -5.41 -4.68
C THR A 121 -2.89 -6.30 -5.80
N LEU A 122 -3.93 -5.83 -6.50
CA LEU A 122 -4.47 -6.57 -7.65
C LEU A 122 -3.42 -6.73 -8.75
N ASP A 123 -2.55 -5.75 -8.93
CA ASP A 123 -1.42 -5.79 -9.86
C ASP A 123 -0.45 -6.94 -9.53
N LEU A 124 -0.12 -7.14 -8.25
CA LEU A 124 0.68 -8.28 -7.81
C LEU A 124 0.01 -9.63 -8.14
N LEU A 125 -1.29 -9.74 -7.85
CA LEU A 125 -2.04 -10.99 -8.09
C LEU A 125 -2.09 -11.32 -9.58
N GLU A 126 -2.29 -10.32 -10.43
CA GLU A 126 -2.27 -10.49 -11.88
C GLU A 126 -0.86 -10.81 -12.39
N TYR A 127 0.17 -10.16 -11.87
CA TYR A 127 1.56 -10.45 -12.19
C TYR A 127 1.93 -11.91 -11.87
N HIS A 128 1.58 -12.39 -10.68
CA HIS A 128 1.80 -13.77 -10.28
C HIS A 128 1.00 -14.76 -11.15
N ARG A 129 -0.26 -14.43 -11.50
CA ARG A 129 -1.08 -15.24 -12.40
C ARG A 129 -0.40 -15.41 -13.75
N GLN A 130 0.15 -14.33 -14.32
CA GLN A 130 0.87 -14.37 -15.57
C GLN A 130 2.17 -15.18 -15.47
N GLN A 131 2.98 -14.97 -14.43
CA GLN A 131 4.20 -15.77 -14.21
C GLN A 131 3.89 -17.27 -14.13
N ARG A 132 2.85 -17.64 -13.40
CA ARG A 132 2.42 -19.05 -13.26
C ARG A 132 1.91 -19.64 -14.58
N ASN A 133 1.36 -18.82 -15.46
CA ASN A 133 0.96 -19.26 -16.79
C ASN A 133 2.16 -19.45 -17.73
N GLN A 134 3.23 -18.66 -17.56
CA GLN A 134 4.44 -18.71 -18.40
C GLN A 134 5.46 -19.77 -17.93
N GLY A 135 5.34 -20.30 -16.71
CA GLY A 135 6.27 -21.30 -16.20
C GLY A 135 5.84 -21.95 -14.89
N LYS A 136 6.61 -22.94 -14.44
CA LYS A 136 6.32 -23.73 -13.22
C LYS A 136 6.93 -23.12 -11.95
N GLY A 137 6.86 -21.79 -11.82
CA GLY A 137 7.28 -21.11 -10.59
C GLY A 137 6.36 -21.48 -9.43
N SER A 138 6.92 -21.78 -8.26
CA SER A 138 6.13 -21.98 -7.04
C SER A 138 5.79 -20.63 -6.42
N VAL A 139 4.64 -20.56 -5.72
CA VAL A 139 4.26 -19.39 -4.92
C VAL A 139 5.35 -19.06 -3.89
N TYR A 140 5.98 -20.08 -3.32
CA TYR A 140 7.07 -19.91 -2.36
C TYR A 140 8.26 -19.14 -2.97
N ASN A 141 8.73 -19.54 -4.15
CA ASN A 141 9.83 -18.84 -4.82
C ASN A 141 9.43 -17.40 -5.18
N PHE A 142 8.18 -17.18 -5.56
CA PHE A 142 7.66 -15.85 -5.83
C PHE A 142 7.70 -14.96 -4.58
N VAL A 143 7.24 -15.46 -3.43
CA VAL A 143 7.32 -14.74 -2.15
C VAL A 143 8.76 -14.44 -1.74
N LEU A 144 9.71 -15.37 -1.97
CA LEU A 144 11.14 -15.11 -1.72
C LEU A 144 11.69 -13.96 -2.58
N VAL A 145 11.22 -13.83 -3.83
CA VAL A 145 11.60 -12.68 -4.68
C VAL A 145 11.08 -11.38 -4.08
N LEU A 146 9.81 -11.36 -3.65
CA LEU A 146 9.21 -10.17 -3.01
C LEU A 146 9.90 -9.78 -1.70
N GLN A 147 10.35 -10.77 -0.91
CA GLN A 147 11.13 -10.51 0.31
C GLN A 147 12.44 -9.80 -0.01
N ARG A 148 13.18 -10.30 -1.02
CA ARG A 148 14.46 -9.71 -1.44
C ARG A 148 14.31 -8.31 -2.06
N GLN A 149 13.14 -7.98 -2.61
CA GLN A 149 12.85 -6.64 -3.09
C GLN A 149 12.52 -5.65 -1.95
N ALA A 150 12.21 -6.16 -0.75
CA ALA A 150 11.91 -5.36 0.43
C ALA A 150 13.10 -5.20 1.39
N ASP A 151 14.20 -5.93 1.16
CA ASP A 151 15.46 -5.90 1.92
C ASP A 151 16.39 -4.77 1.44
#